data_AF-J9FUB5-F1
#
_entry.id   AF-J9FUB5-F1
#
_cell.length_a   1.000
_cell.length_b   1.000
_cell.length_c   1.000
_cell.angle_alpha   90.00
_cell.angle_beta   90.00
_cell.angle_gamma   90.00
#
_symmetry.space_group_name_H-M   'P 1'
#
loop_
_entity.id
_entity.type
_entity.pdbx_description
1 polymer ?
#
loop_
_entity_poly.entity_id
_entity_poly.type
_entity_poly.pdbx_seq_one_letter_code
_entity_poly.pdbx_strand_id
1 'polypeptide(L)'
;MIRPEEILKKSNRLYSKYLQQVAAGQPFEKIILPCDKKPSKDFECYRREHDALHGGSKAVRGFGYAVTWETVNHKTLGRQALPQEIVFETETDLLRLLHKEKEMQQFRKDLAALLAVFPQLQEWVCQYPQKVVDYAGEWPDLLKVLVYFAAHPQPRLYIRELPIEVHTKFIEQHKGILRELLDLLFGEAVNTAEPRFEARYHLRYSEELVRLRFLDADLSRTCAAGLRDLSLPVSECVPWTGRSKLSLS
;
A
#
# COMPACT_ATOMS: atom_id res chain seq x y z
N MET A 1 -16.04 -13.74 28.84
CA MET A 1 -16.79 -13.87 27.56
C MET A 1 -16.12 -13.05 26.47
N ILE A 2 -16.43 -13.26 25.17
CA ILE A 2 -15.95 -12.37 24.10
C ILE A 2 -16.55 -10.97 24.30
N ARG A 3 -15.72 -9.93 24.16
CA ARG A 3 -16.18 -8.53 24.29
C ARG A 3 -16.37 -7.89 22.91
N PRO A 4 -17.28 -6.91 22.78
CA PRO A 4 -17.48 -6.18 21.52
C PRO A 4 -16.19 -5.58 20.93
N GLU A 5 -15.27 -5.09 21.77
CA GLU A 5 -13.95 -4.58 21.35
C GLU A 5 -13.07 -5.66 20.68
N GLU A 6 -13.18 -6.91 21.15
CA GLU A 6 -12.44 -8.03 20.58
C GLU A 6 -13.02 -8.46 19.24
N ILE A 7 -14.35 -8.36 19.09
CA ILE A 7 -15.03 -8.57 17.82
C ILE A 7 -14.52 -7.53 16.82
N LEU A 8 -14.47 -6.25 17.19
CA LEU A 8 -13.90 -5.19 16.33
C LEU A 8 -12.46 -5.49 15.91
N LYS A 9 -11.59 -5.88 16.84
CA LYS A 9 -10.20 -6.24 16.53
C LYS A 9 -10.11 -7.43 15.57
N LYS A 10 -10.90 -8.49 15.79
CA LYS A 10 -10.96 -9.66 14.91
C LYS A 10 -11.51 -9.29 13.52
N SER A 11 -12.59 -8.52 13.46
CA SER A 11 -13.19 -8.04 12.21
C SER A 11 -12.24 -7.17 11.41
N ASN A 12 -11.46 -6.30 12.06
CA ASN A 12 -10.49 -5.46 11.35
C ASN A 12 -9.35 -6.28 10.71
N ARG A 13 -8.93 -7.39 11.33
CA ARG A 13 -7.97 -8.32 10.71
C ARG A 13 -8.55 -9.03 9.49
N LEU A 14 -9.83 -9.38 9.56
CA LEU A 14 -10.54 -10.01 8.45
C LEU A 14 -10.80 -9.04 7.29
N TYR A 15 -10.87 -7.74 7.56
CA TYR A 15 -11.12 -6.73 6.53
C TYR A 15 -10.09 -6.77 5.39
N SER A 16 -8.81 -6.98 5.70
CA SER A 16 -7.76 -7.13 4.68
C SER A 16 -8.01 -8.35 3.78
N LYS A 17 -8.40 -9.50 4.36
CA LYS A 17 -8.80 -10.69 3.61
C LYS A 17 -10.05 -10.43 2.77
N TYR A 18 -11.00 -9.67 3.32
CA TYR A 18 -12.22 -9.31 2.60
C TYR A 18 -11.91 -8.43 1.38
N LEU A 19 -11.01 -7.45 1.50
CA LEU A 19 -10.55 -6.66 0.35
C LEU A 19 -9.93 -7.54 -0.75
N GLN A 20 -9.17 -8.59 -0.39
CA GLN A 20 -8.61 -9.54 -1.37
C GLN A 20 -9.73 -10.30 -2.11
N GLN A 21 -10.77 -10.73 -1.39
CA GLN A 21 -11.93 -11.40 -1.99
C GLN A 21 -12.67 -10.47 -2.96
N VAL A 22 -12.86 -9.20 -2.58
CA VAL A 22 -13.46 -8.19 -3.44
C VAL A 22 -12.60 -7.93 -4.68
N ALA A 23 -11.28 -7.83 -4.53
CA ALA A 23 -10.33 -7.68 -5.64
C ALA A 23 -10.40 -8.87 -6.61
N ALA A 24 -10.60 -10.08 -6.08
CA ALA A 24 -10.80 -11.29 -6.87
C ALA A 24 -12.21 -11.42 -7.49
N GLY A 25 -13.10 -10.45 -7.28
CA GLY A 25 -14.47 -10.48 -7.79
C GLY A 25 -15.39 -11.49 -7.09
N GLN A 26 -15.01 -11.97 -5.90
CA GLN A 26 -15.82 -12.92 -5.15
C GLN A 26 -17.01 -12.22 -4.47
N PRO A 27 -18.20 -12.83 -4.46
CA PRO A 27 -19.34 -12.29 -3.73
C PRO A 27 -19.07 -12.32 -2.21
N PHE A 28 -19.78 -11.49 -1.45
CA PHE A 28 -19.71 -11.54 0.00
C PHE A 28 -20.25 -12.88 0.51
N GLU A 29 -19.42 -13.61 1.24
CA GLU A 29 -19.83 -14.80 1.99
C GLU A 29 -19.98 -14.44 3.47
N LYS A 30 -20.94 -15.11 4.13
CA LYS A 30 -21.13 -14.95 5.58
C LYS A 30 -19.82 -15.22 6.32
N ILE A 31 -19.45 -14.32 7.22
CA ILE A 31 -18.22 -14.45 8.01
C ILE A 31 -18.58 -14.96 9.40
N ILE A 32 -17.98 -16.08 9.80
CA ILE A 32 -18.19 -16.70 11.09
C ILE A 32 -16.92 -16.55 11.93
N LEU A 33 -17.08 -16.00 13.13
CA LEU A 33 -16.04 -15.84 14.13
C LEU A 33 -16.32 -16.76 15.32
N PRO A 34 -15.51 -17.79 15.57
CA PRO A 34 -15.70 -18.67 16.72
C PRO A 34 -15.40 -17.94 18.05
N CYS A 35 -16.19 -18.28 19.07
CA CYS A 35 -16.08 -17.78 20.43
C CYS A 35 -15.56 -18.85 21.39
N ASP A 36 -14.24 -18.98 21.54
CA ASP A 36 -13.65 -19.98 22.45
C ASP A 36 -13.55 -19.51 23.92
N LYS A 37 -14.20 -18.38 24.26
CA LYS A 37 -13.96 -17.72 25.56
C LYS A 37 -14.97 -18.15 26.62
N LYS A 38 -14.44 -18.68 27.72
CA LYS A 38 -15.21 -19.04 28.92
C LYS A 38 -15.85 -17.78 29.57
N PRO A 39 -17.06 -17.92 30.14
CA PRO A 39 -17.71 -16.86 30.88
C PRO A 39 -16.96 -16.55 32.19
N SER A 40 -17.15 -15.34 32.71
CA SER A 40 -16.74 -14.98 34.07
C SER A 40 -17.49 -15.85 35.09
N LYS A 41 -16.82 -16.28 36.16
CA LYS A 41 -17.41 -17.17 37.19
C LYS A 41 -18.44 -16.48 38.09
N ASP A 42 -18.41 -15.15 38.12
CA ASP A 42 -19.35 -14.30 38.85
C ASP A 42 -20.57 -13.96 37.98
N PHE A 43 -21.77 -14.10 38.55
CA PHE A 43 -23.04 -13.98 37.84
C PHE A 43 -23.35 -12.54 37.42
N GLU A 44 -23.01 -11.54 38.24
CA GLU A 44 -23.19 -10.14 37.87
C GLU A 44 -22.26 -9.73 36.73
N CYS A 45 -21.01 -10.17 36.78
CA CYS A 45 -20.05 -9.94 35.73
C CYS A 45 -20.48 -10.62 34.43
N TYR A 46 -20.97 -11.87 34.50
CA TYR A 46 -21.54 -12.57 33.35
C TYR A 46 -22.72 -11.82 32.74
N ARG A 47 -23.67 -11.33 33.56
CA ARG A 47 -24.83 -10.57 33.06
C ARG A 47 -24.39 -9.29 32.35
N ARG A 48 -23.47 -8.52 32.94
CA ARG A 48 -22.92 -7.30 32.31
C ARG A 48 -22.24 -7.61 30.98
N GLU A 49 -21.45 -8.68 30.91
CA GLU A 49 -20.81 -9.12 29.67
C GLU A 49 -21.86 -9.54 28.61
N HIS A 50 -22.93 -10.21 29.03
CA HIS A 50 -24.03 -10.66 28.16
C HIS A 50 -24.79 -9.49 27.57
N ASP A 51 -25.18 -8.54 28.42
CA ASP A 51 -25.93 -7.36 28.00
C ASP A 51 -25.09 -6.46 27.09
N ALA A 52 -23.78 -6.34 27.36
CA ALA A 52 -22.87 -5.61 26.48
C ALA A 52 -22.72 -6.26 25.09
N LEU A 53 -22.64 -7.59 25.04
CA LEU A 53 -22.56 -8.33 23.78
C LEU A 53 -23.89 -8.26 23.00
N HIS A 54 -25.02 -8.44 23.68
CA HIS A 54 -26.33 -8.38 23.06
C HIS A 54 -26.67 -6.95 22.60
N GLY A 55 -26.38 -5.94 23.42
CA GLY A 55 -26.56 -4.52 23.07
C GLY A 55 -25.69 -4.08 21.89
N GLY A 56 -24.55 -4.73 21.66
CA GLY A 56 -23.69 -4.51 20.50
C GLY A 56 -24.12 -5.22 19.22
N SER A 57 -25.10 -6.14 19.30
CA SER A 57 -25.50 -7.01 18.20
C SER A 57 -26.47 -6.33 17.21
N LYS A 58 -26.60 -6.94 16.03
CA LYS A 58 -27.55 -6.56 14.98
C LYS A 58 -29.00 -6.50 15.47
N ALA A 59 -29.38 -7.35 16.43
CA ALA A 59 -30.74 -7.38 16.98
C ALA A 59 -31.12 -6.06 17.68
N VAL A 60 -30.14 -5.36 18.27
CA VAL A 60 -30.37 -4.10 18.98
C VAL A 60 -29.99 -2.89 18.12
N ARG A 61 -28.85 -2.94 17.42
CA ARG A 61 -28.32 -1.80 16.65
C ARG A 61 -28.87 -1.72 15.22
N GLY A 62 -29.49 -2.79 14.72
CA GLY A 62 -29.97 -2.91 13.34
C GLY A 62 -28.88 -3.22 12.30
N PHE A 63 -27.61 -3.27 12.71
CA PHE A 63 -26.46 -3.63 11.88
C PHE A 63 -25.34 -4.24 12.71
N GLY A 64 -24.42 -4.95 12.06
CA GLY A 64 -23.25 -5.55 12.71
C GLY A 64 -23.40 -7.05 12.85
N TYR A 65 -23.01 -7.60 13.99
CA TYR A 65 -22.96 -9.04 14.14
C TYR A 65 -24.22 -9.65 14.75
N ALA A 66 -24.58 -10.85 14.29
CA ALA A 66 -25.47 -11.75 14.99
C ALA A 66 -24.67 -12.65 15.94
N VAL A 67 -25.30 -13.09 17.04
CA VAL A 67 -24.67 -13.99 18.02
C VAL A 67 -25.43 -15.31 18.01
N THR A 68 -24.74 -16.40 17.73
CA THR A 68 -25.26 -17.76 17.91
C THR A 68 -24.99 -18.18 19.35
N TRP A 69 -26.04 -18.62 20.04
CA TRP A 69 -25.96 -18.98 21.46
C TRP A 69 -26.08 -20.50 21.63
N GLU A 70 -25.20 -21.07 22.46
CA GLU A 70 -25.24 -22.47 22.88
C GLU A 70 -25.57 -22.55 24.37
N THR A 71 -26.49 -23.45 24.74
CA THR A 71 -26.86 -23.63 26.15
C THR A 71 -25.93 -24.63 26.81
N VAL A 72 -25.17 -24.18 27.81
CA VAL A 72 -24.20 -25.02 28.53
C VAL A 72 -24.57 -25.11 30.01
N ASN A 73 -24.46 -26.32 30.58
CA ASN A 73 -24.61 -26.54 32.02
C ASN A 73 -23.29 -26.21 32.73
N HIS A 74 -23.22 -25.04 33.37
CA HIS A 74 -22.05 -24.60 34.11
C HIS A 74 -22.14 -24.99 35.59
N LYS A 75 -21.07 -25.58 36.15
CA LYS A 75 -21.05 -26.11 37.52
C LYS A 75 -21.41 -25.08 38.60
N THR A 76 -21.09 -23.79 38.39
CA THR A 76 -21.34 -22.71 39.37
C THR A 76 -22.46 -21.76 38.99
N LEU A 77 -22.85 -21.70 37.70
CA LEU A 77 -23.83 -20.72 37.20
C LEU A 77 -25.14 -21.39 36.73
N GLY A 78 -25.24 -22.71 36.83
CA GLY A 78 -26.36 -23.47 36.28
C GLY A 78 -26.39 -23.46 34.76
N ARG A 79 -27.58 -23.64 34.19
CA ARG A 79 -27.82 -23.65 32.74
C ARG A 79 -27.74 -22.21 32.21
N GLN A 80 -26.72 -21.90 31.42
CA GLN A 80 -26.50 -20.57 30.85
C GLN A 80 -26.29 -20.63 29.34
N ALA A 81 -26.74 -19.60 28.63
CA ALA A 81 -26.49 -19.44 27.21
C ALA A 81 -25.13 -18.75 26.99
N LEU A 82 -24.21 -19.40 26.31
CA LEU A 82 -22.90 -18.85 25.96
C LEU A 82 -22.83 -18.53 24.47
N PRO A 83 -22.17 -17.44 24.08
CA PRO A 83 -21.97 -17.13 22.67
C PRO A 83 -21.01 -18.16 22.08
N GLN A 84 -21.47 -18.88 21.06
CA GLN A 84 -20.70 -19.89 20.34
C GLN A 84 -20.00 -19.27 19.13
N GLU A 85 -20.73 -18.46 18.37
CA GLU A 85 -20.24 -17.84 17.14
C GLU A 85 -20.77 -16.41 16.99
N ILE A 86 -19.96 -15.56 16.38
CA ILE A 86 -20.34 -14.23 15.93
C ILE A 86 -20.41 -14.26 14.40
N VAL A 87 -21.56 -13.92 13.84
CA VAL A 87 -21.81 -14.04 12.40
C VAL A 87 -22.06 -12.66 11.78
N PHE A 88 -21.37 -12.37 10.69
CA PHE A 88 -21.71 -11.26 9.80
C PHE A 88 -22.45 -11.82 8.60
N GLU A 89 -23.75 -11.53 8.52
CA GLU A 89 -24.63 -12.07 7.47
C GLU A 89 -24.48 -11.30 6.15
N THR A 90 -24.21 -10.00 6.23
CA THR A 90 -24.13 -9.12 5.06
C THR A 90 -22.83 -8.30 5.05
N GLU A 91 -22.45 -7.82 3.86
CA GLU A 91 -21.34 -6.88 3.72
C GLU A 91 -21.59 -5.60 4.53
N THR A 92 -22.80 -5.05 4.43
CA THR A 92 -23.22 -3.84 5.16
C THR A 92 -23.02 -3.98 6.66
N ASP A 93 -23.31 -5.16 7.22
CA ASP A 93 -23.10 -5.44 8.64
C ASP A 93 -21.63 -5.31 9.05
N LEU A 94 -20.72 -5.89 8.27
CA LEU A 94 -19.28 -5.79 8.51
C LEU A 94 -18.79 -4.35 8.34
N LEU A 95 -19.15 -3.70 7.24
CA LEU A 95 -18.64 -2.36 6.90
C LEU A 95 -19.15 -1.29 7.84
N ARG A 96 -20.41 -1.35 8.27
CA ARG A 96 -20.97 -0.41 9.25
C ARG A 96 -20.36 -0.60 10.63
N LEU A 97 -20.07 -1.83 11.03
CA LEU A 97 -19.37 -2.10 12.28
C LEU A 97 -17.95 -1.51 12.27
N LEU A 98 -17.25 -1.62 11.13
CA LEU A 98 -15.89 -1.10 10.97
C LEU A 98 -15.81 0.38 10.58
N HIS A 99 -16.95 1.02 10.28
CA HIS A 99 -17.03 2.37 9.71
C HIS A 99 -16.28 2.55 8.38
N LYS A 100 -16.28 1.51 7.53
CA LYS A 100 -15.51 1.45 6.28
C LYS A 100 -16.35 1.45 4.99
N GLU A 101 -17.62 1.85 5.06
CA GLU A 101 -18.51 1.88 3.88
C GLU A 101 -17.98 2.77 2.76
N LYS A 102 -17.56 4.00 3.10
CA LYS A 102 -17.01 4.95 2.12
C LYS A 102 -15.68 4.48 1.54
N GLU A 103 -14.83 3.89 2.39
CA GLU A 103 -13.54 3.32 1.98
C GLU A 103 -13.75 2.19 0.97
N MET A 104 -14.67 1.25 1.25
CA MET A 104 -15.00 0.16 0.35
C MET A 104 -15.60 0.64 -0.98
N GLN A 105 -16.47 1.65 -0.94
CA GLN A 105 -17.02 2.25 -2.15
C GLN A 105 -15.92 2.86 -3.03
N GLN A 106 -14.99 3.60 -2.42
CA GLN A 106 -13.86 4.21 -3.12
C GLN A 106 -12.89 3.13 -3.66
N PHE A 107 -12.59 2.11 -2.86
CA PHE A 107 -11.78 0.97 -3.25
C PHE A 107 -12.35 0.25 -4.49
N ARG A 108 -13.65 -0.03 -4.54
CA ARG A 108 -14.30 -0.64 -5.71
C ARG A 108 -14.20 0.25 -6.96
N LYS A 109 -14.34 1.57 -6.79
CA LYS A 109 -14.20 2.54 -7.88
C LYS A 109 -12.78 2.57 -8.42
N ASP A 110 -11.79 2.63 -7.54
CA ASP A 110 -10.37 2.66 -7.89
C ASP A 110 -9.93 1.35 -8.54
N LEU A 111 -10.36 0.22 -8.00
CA LEU A 111 -10.13 -1.10 -8.57
C LEU A 111 -10.71 -1.21 -9.99
N ALA A 112 -11.95 -0.79 -10.19
CA ALA A 112 -12.60 -0.82 -11.50
C ALA A 112 -11.88 0.08 -12.52
N ALA A 113 -11.48 1.29 -12.11
CA ALA A 113 -10.71 2.20 -12.97
C ALA A 113 -9.34 1.63 -13.33
N LEU A 114 -8.65 1.04 -12.37
CA LEU A 114 -7.33 0.43 -12.57
C LEU A 114 -7.38 -0.75 -13.53
N LEU A 115 -8.27 -1.70 -13.28
CA LEU A 115 -8.37 -2.93 -14.08
C LEU A 115 -9.02 -2.70 -15.44
N ALA A 116 -9.81 -1.64 -15.62
CA ALA A 116 -10.33 -1.26 -16.94
C ALA A 116 -9.20 -0.85 -17.90
N VAL A 117 -8.15 -0.20 -17.40
CA VAL A 117 -7.00 0.24 -18.20
C VAL A 117 -5.90 -0.83 -18.22
N PHE A 118 -5.63 -1.46 -17.09
CA PHE A 118 -4.56 -2.44 -16.91
C PHE A 118 -5.09 -3.75 -16.30
N PRO A 119 -5.79 -4.61 -17.06
CA PRO A 119 -6.27 -5.90 -16.57
C PRO A 119 -5.17 -6.82 -16.03
N GLN A 120 -3.93 -6.62 -16.49
CA GLN A 120 -2.74 -7.39 -16.09
C GLN A 120 -2.40 -7.22 -14.60
N LEU A 121 -2.89 -6.16 -13.95
CA LEU A 121 -2.67 -5.91 -12.52
C LEU A 121 -3.62 -6.70 -11.61
N GLN A 122 -4.46 -7.59 -12.15
CA GLN A 122 -5.42 -8.39 -11.40
C GLN A 122 -4.78 -9.18 -10.24
N GLU A 123 -3.65 -9.85 -10.48
CA GLU A 123 -2.97 -10.61 -9.44
C GLU A 123 -2.39 -9.68 -8.36
N TRP A 124 -1.87 -8.53 -8.77
CA TRP A 124 -1.29 -7.55 -7.87
C TRP A 124 -2.34 -6.95 -6.92
N VAL A 125 -3.50 -6.56 -7.42
CA VAL A 125 -4.59 -6.01 -6.57
C VAL A 125 -5.15 -7.06 -5.61
N CYS A 126 -5.17 -8.34 -6.00
CA CYS A 126 -5.53 -9.44 -5.13
C CYS A 126 -4.49 -9.66 -4.02
N GLN A 127 -3.20 -9.49 -4.33
CA GLN A 127 -2.14 -9.69 -3.36
C GLN A 127 -1.99 -8.50 -2.38
N TYR A 128 -2.13 -7.27 -2.89
CA TYR A 128 -1.89 -6.04 -2.15
C TYR A 128 -3.07 -5.05 -2.15
N PRO A 129 -4.30 -5.47 -1.80
CA PRO A 129 -5.46 -4.58 -1.92
C PRO A 129 -5.40 -3.38 -0.97
N GLN A 130 -4.68 -3.50 0.16
CA GLN A 130 -4.50 -2.38 1.08
C GLN A 130 -3.76 -1.22 0.41
N LYS A 131 -2.81 -1.48 -0.51
CA LYS A 131 -2.15 -0.40 -1.26
C LYS A 131 -3.14 0.37 -2.12
N VAL A 132 -4.16 -0.30 -2.68
CA VAL A 132 -5.23 0.39 -3.43
C VAL A 132 -6.00 1.34 -2.53
N VAL A 133 -6.31 0.92 -1.30
CA VAL A 133 -6.94 1.79 -0.29
C VAL A 133 -6.03 2.94 0.11
N ASP A 134 -4.73 2.69 0.32
CA ASP A 134 -3.78 3.69 0.80
C ASP A 134 -3.58 4.84 -0.19
N TYR A 135 -3.68 4.57 -1.50
CA TYR A 135 -3.62 5.58 -2.58
C TYR A 135 -5.00 6.06 -3.06
N ALA A 136 -6.05 5.88 -2.25
CA ALA A 136 -7.40 6.34 -2.60
C ALA A 136 -7.42 7.84 -2.92
N GLY A 137 -8.00 8.19 -4.06
CA GLY A 137 -8.04 9.57 -4.58
C GLY A 137 -6.84 9.96 -5.46
N GLU A 138 -5.74 9.21 -5.43
CA GLU A 138 -4.53 9.47 -6.22
C GLU A 138 -4.46 8.61 -7.50
N TRP A 139 -5.30 7.58 -7.57
CA TRP A 139 -5.42 6.68 -8.72
C TRP A 139 -5.60 7.36 -10.09
N PRO A 140 -6.39 8.45 -10.24
CA PRO A 140 -6.49 9.13 -11.54
C PRO A 140 -5.13 9.63 -12.06
N ASP A 141 -4.28 10.16 -11.20
CA ASP A 141 -2.97 10.67 -11.59
C ASP A 141 -1.93 9.55 -11.72
N LEU A 142 -2.00 8.51 -10.86
CA LEU A 142 -1.20 7.30 -11.06
C LEU A 142 -1.47 6.67 -12.44
N LEU A 143 -2.75 6.55 -12.82
CA LEU A 143 -3.14 5.99 -14.10
C LEU A 143 -2.61 6.80 -15.29
N LYS A 144 -2.66 8.14 -15.24
CA LYS A 144 -2.04 8.98 -16.29
C LYS A 144 -0.57 8.66 -16.48
N VAL A 145 0.18 8.46 -15.40
CA VAL A 145 1.60 8.10 -15.45
C VAL A 145 1.78 6.71 -16.07
N LEU A 146 1.04 5.70 -15.61
CA LEU A 146 1.13 4.34 -16.15
C LEU A 146 0.78 4.30 -17.64
N VAL A 147 -0.28 5.01 -18.07
CA VAL A 147 -0.71 5.12 -19.47
C VAL A 147 0.38 5.75 -20.33
N TYR A 148 1.04 6.79 -19.84
CA TYR A 148 2.14 7.42 -20.56
C TYR A 148 3.30 6.44 -20.79
N PHE A 149 3.75 5.72 -19.76
CA PHE A 149 4.83 4.74 -19.89
C PHE A 149 4.43 3.55 -20.78
N ALA A 150 3.16 3.18 -20.82
CA ALA A 150 2.64 2.18 -21.75
C ALA A 150 2.84 2.60 -23.22
N ALA A 151 2.59 3.87 -23.53
CA ALA A 151 2.77 4.43 -24.87
C ALA A 151 4.24 4.76 -25.20
N HIS A 152 5.04 5.07 -24.18
CA HIS A 152 6.43 5.52 -24.31
C HIS A 152 7.35 4.75 -23.36
N PRO A 153 7.72 3.49 -23.69
CA PRO A 153 8.52 2.65 -22.80
C PRO A 153 9.95 3.17 -22.59
N GLN A 154 10.46 4.04 -23.47
CA GLN A 154 11.77 4.68 -23.35
C GLN A 154 11.70 6.20 -23.59
N PRO A 155 11.18 7.00 -22.63
CA PRO A 155 10.94 8.42 -22.84
C PRO A 155 12.23 9.21 -23.12
N ARG A 156 13.34 8.89 -22.44
CA ARG A 156 14.61 9.65 -22.50
C ARG A 156 14.45 11.14 -22.20
N LEU A 157 13.51 11.46 -21.30
CA LEU A 157 13.15 12.81 -20.83
C LEU A 157 13.36 12.91 -19.32
N TYR A 158 13.57 14.12 -18.80
CA TYR A 158 13.47 14.35 -17.35
C TYR A 158 12.02 14.23 -16.89
N ILE A 159 11.77 13.88 -15.62
CA ILE A 159 10.39 13.76 -15.08
C ILE A 159 9.58 15.05 -15.30
N ARG A 160 10.23 16.23 -15.20
CA ARG A 160 9.60 17.54 -15.44
C ARG A 160 9.25 17.83 -16.90
N GLU A 161 9.81 17.07 -17.84
CA GLU A 161 9.57 17.23 -19.28
C GLU A 161 8.51 16.26 -19.80
N LEU A 162 8.03 15.34 -18.95
CA LEU A 162 7.01 14.38 -19.34
C LEU A 162 5.71 15.12 -19.70
N PRO A 163 5.16 14.90 -20.91
CA PRO A 163 3.92 15.54 -21.36
C PRO A 163 2.70 14.85 -20.73
N ILE A 164 2.63 14.87 -19.41
CA ILE A 164 1.57 14.27 -18.60
C ILE A 164 0.96 15.39 -17.75
N GLU A 165 -0.36 15.43 -17.64
CA GLU A 165 -1.07 16.36 -16.76
C GLU A 165 -1.00 15.94 -15.29
N VAL A 166 0.24 15.79 -14.79
CA VAL A 166 0.60 15.41 -13.42
C VAL A 166 1.85 16.18 -13.02
N HIS A 167 1.83 16.80 -11.84
CA HIS A 167 2.99 17.56 -11.37
C HIS A 167 4.19 16.66 -11.09
N THR A 168 5.41 17.13 -11.41
CA THR A 168 6.67 16.40 -11.17
C THR A 168 6.79 15.87 -9.74
N LYS A 169 6.38 16.67 -8.74
CA LYS A 169 6.44 16.28 -7.32
C LYS A 169 5.59 15.03 -7.01
N PHE A 170 4.47 14.84 -7.73
CA PHE A 170 3.63 13.67 -7.57
C PHE A 170 4.39 12.40 -7.96
N ILE A 171 5.02 12.39 -9.15
CA ILE A 171 5.80 11.23 -9.61
C ILE A 171 6.95 10.95 -8.64
N GLU A 172 7.65 11.99 -8.19
CA GLU A 172 8.74 11.89 -7.20
C GLU A 172 8.30 11.23 -5.89
N GLN A 173 7.15 11.65 -5.35
CA GLN A 173 6.60 11.12 -4.09
C GLN A 173 6.09 9.68 -4.23
N HIS A 174 5.65 9.30 -5.44
CA HIS A 174 5.02 8.01 -5.72
C HIS A 174 5.94 7.00 -6.43
N LYS A 175 7.25 7.26 -6.50
CA LYS A 175 8.23 6.36 -7.14
C LYS A 175 8.14 4.91 -6.66
N GLY A 176 7.82 4.69 -5.38
CA GLY A 176 7.69 3.35 -4.81
C GLY A 176 6.58 2.52 -5.45
N ILE A 177 5.35 3.03 -5.42
CA ILE A 177 4.19 2.35 -6.03
C ILE A 177 4.30 2.32 -7.56
N LEU A 178 4.74 3.42 -8.18
CA LEU A 178 4.96 3.46 -9.62
C LEU A 178 5.97 2.40 -10.06
N ARG A 179 7.06 2.22 -9.29
CA ARG A 179 8.05 1.19 -9.60
C ARG A 179 7.44 -0.20 -9.61
N GLU A 180 6.70 -0.53 -8.56
CA GLU A 180 6.06 -1.84 -8.41
C GLU A 180 5.08 -2.14 -9.54
N LEU A 181 4.26 -1.16 -9.92
CA LEU A 181 3.29 -1.31 -11.00
C LEU A 181 3.95 -1.34 -12.39
N LEU A 182 4.90 -0.44 -12.66
CA LEU A 182 5.60 -0.38 -13.95
C LEU A 182 6.48 -1.61 -14.19
N ASP A 183 7.13 -2.15 -13.15
CA ASP A 183 7.92 -3.38 -13.25
C ASP A 183 7.06 -4.58 -13.66
N LEU A 184 5.83 -4.67 -13.14
CA LEU A 184 4.88 -5.71 -13.51
C LEU A 184 4.34 -5.54 -14.93
N LEU A 185 4.07 -4.30 -15.34
CA LEU A 185 3.49 -4.00 -16.65
C LEU A 185 4.50 -4.06 -17.81
N PHE A 186 5.75 -3.68 -17.56
CA PHE A 186 6.72 -3.41 -18.63
C PHE A 186 8.09 -4.08 -18.42
N GLY A 187 8.15 -5.15 -17.61
CA GLY A 187 9.40 -5.76 -17.15
C GLY A 187 10.50 -5.99 -18.20
N GLU A 188 10.16 -6.31 -19.46
CA GLU A 188 11.14 -6.46 -20.55
C GLU A 188 11.70 -5.15 -21.10
N ALA A 189 10.91 -4.07 -21.07
CA ALA A 189 11.32 -2.74 -21.53
C ALA A 189 12.11 -1.96 -20.46
N VAL A 190 12.06 -2.41 -19.21
CA VAL A 190 12.63 -1.75 -18.03
C VAL A 190 14.05 -2.24 -17.78
N ASN A 191 14.97 -1.34 -17.44
CA ASN A 191 16.32 -1.72 -17.04
C ASN A 191 16.34 -2.20 -15.58
N THR A 192 16.06 -3.49 -15.37
CA THR A 192 15.88 -4.06 -14.03
C THR A 192 17.15 -4.07 -13.16
N ALA A 193 18.33 -3.94 -13.77
CA ALA A 193 19.61 -3.84 -13.07
C ALA A 193 19.83 -2.47 -12.41
N GLU A 194 19.12 -1.43 -12.87
CA GLU A 194 19.25 -0.08 -12.34
C GLU A 194 18.44 0.10 -11.06
N PRO A 195 19.08 0.53 -9.94
CA PRO A 195 18.38 0.80 -8.69
C PRO A 195 17.64 2.14 -8.72
N ARG A 196 18.13 3.10 -9.54
CA ARG A 196 17.57 4.45 -9.64
C ARG A 196 16.32 4.44 -10.52
N PHE A 197 15.22 5.00 -10.01
CA PHE A 197 13.93 5.03 -10.71
C PHE A 197 14.07 5.60 -12.12
N GLU A 198 14.79 6.72 -12.27
CA GLU A 198 14.95 7.38 -13.55
C GLU A 198 15.69 6.50 -14.56
N ALA A 199 16.86 5.97 -14.19
CA ALA A 199 17.64 5.09 -15.06
C ALA A 199 16.89 3.81 -15.42
N ARG A 200 16.15 3.23 -14.46
CA ARG A 200 15.33 2.03 -14.63
C ARG A 200 14.27 2.19 -15.72
N TYR A 201 13.59 3.34 -15.77
CA TYR A 201 12.54 3.64 -16.76
C TYR A 201 13.01 4.54 -17.91
N HIS A 202 14.32 4.55 -18.18
CA HIS A 202 14.94 5.33 -19.28
C HIS A 202 14.61 6.83 -19.25
N LEU A 203 14.42 7.38 -18.06
CA LEU A 203 14.29 8.81 -17.83
C LEU A 203 15.68 9.44 -17.67
N ARG A 204 15.80 10.71 -18.07
CA ARG A 204 16.96 11.51 -17.74
C ARG A 204 16.90 11.91 -16.28
N TYR A 205 18.06 11.95 -15.64
CA TYR A 205 18.22 12.48 -14.31
C TYR A 205 19.42 13.42 -14.30
N SER A 206 19.40 14.39 -13.39
CA SER A 206 20.55 15.23 -13.16
C SER A 206 21.54 14.41 -12.35
N GLU A 207 22.66 14.07 -12.98
CA GLU A 207 23.79 13.45 -12.29
C GLU A 207 24.33 14.40 -11.23
N GLU A 208 24.87 13.82 -10.16
CA GLU A 208 25.63 14.61 -9.21
C GLU A 208 26.84 15.20 -9.93
N LEU A 209 27.14 16.46 -9.63
CA LEU A 209 28.30 17.13 -10.18
C LEU A 209 29.46 16.97 -9.20
N VAL A 210 30.57 16.41 -9.68
CA VAL A 210 31.84 16.42 -8.96
C VAL A 210 32.48 17.79 -9.17
N ARG A 211 32.75 18.49 -8.08
CA ARG A 211 33.50 19.73 -8.14
C ARG A 211 35.00 19.44 -8.08
N LEU A 212 35.72 19.77 -9.14
CA LEU A 212 37.17 19.67 -9.22
C LEU A 212 37.79 21.04 -9.01
N ARG A 213 38.69 21.13 -8.03
CA ARG A 213 39.51 22.33 -7.79
C ARG A 213 40.97 22.02 -8.06
N PHE A 214 41.54 22.71 -9.05
CA PHE A 214 42.96 22.64 -9.34
C PHE A 214 43.72 23.52 -8.36
N LEU A 215 44.58 22.90 -7.56
CA LEU A 215 45.46 23.60 -6.62
C LEU A 215 46.74 24.11 -7.30
N ASP A 216 47.16 23.44 -8.38
CA ASP A 216 48.33 23.80 -9.18
C ASP A 216 47.91 24.62 -10.41
N ALA A 217 48.52 25.80 -10.57
CA ALA A 217 48.22 26.74 -11.65
C ALA A 217 48.71 26.26 -13.03
N ASP A 218 49.80 25.49 -13.09
CA ASP A 218 50.32 24.91 -14.32
C ASP A 218 49.47 23.72 -14.77
N LEU A 219 49.02 22.91 -13.81
CA LEU A 219 48.07 21.82 -14.08
C LEU A 219 46.72 22.36 -14.60
N SER A 220 46.22 23.44 -13.98
CA SER A 220 45.00 24.13 -14.43
C SER A 220 45.15 24.66 -15.86
N ARG A 221 46.28 25.31 -16.20
CA ARG A 221 46.55 25.80 -17.56
C ARG A 221 46.58 24.68 -18.58
N THR A 222 47.23 23.56 -18.25
CA THR A 222 47.48 22.47 -19.20
C THR A 222 46.25 21.57 -19.41
N CYS A 223 45.51 21.27 -18.33
CA CYS A 223 44.43 20.29 -18.36
C CYS A 223 43.02 20.91 -18.37
N ALA A 224 42.89 22.17 -17.97
CA ALA A 224 41.60 22.84 -17.77
C ALA A 224 41.54 24.25 -18.39
N ALA A 225 42.41 24.55 -19.36
CA ALA A 225 42.51 25.85 -20.03
C ALA A 225 42.60 27.06 -19.07
N GLY A 226 43.20 26.86 -17.89
CA GLY A 226 43.37 27.88 -16.87
C GLY A 226 42.18 28.03 -15.90
N LEU A 227 41.12 27.22 -16.05
CA LEU A 227 40.01 27.16 -15.10
C LEU A 227 40.47 26.43 -13.82
N ARG A 228 40.27 27.09 -12.67
CA ARG A 228 40.70 26.57 -11.36
C ARG A 228 39.63 25.77 -10.64
N ASP A 229 38.38 25.93 -11.04
CA ASP A 229 37.21 25.34 -10.39
C ASP A 229 36.23 24.92 -11.48
N LEU A 230 35.93 23.63 -11.54
CA LEU A 230 35.08 23.00 -12.55
C LEU A 230 34.08 22.08 -11.88
N SER A 231 32.92 21.89 -12.49
CA SER A 231 31.93 20.91 -12.06
C SER A 231 31.51 20.07 -13.26
N LEU A 232 31.56 18.75 -13.12
CA LEU A 232 31.23 17.79 -14.18
C LEU A 232 30.38 16.65 -13.63
N PRO A 233 29.49 16.05 -14.42
CA PRO A 233 28.75 14.85 -14.03
C PRO A 233 29.68 13.74 -13.54
N VAL A 234 29.24 12.98 -12.52
CA VAL A 234 30.01 11.82 -12.00
C VAL A 234 30.38 10.85 -13.13
N SER A 235 29.51 10.61 -14.12
CA SER A 235 29.83 9.70 -15.24
C SER A 235 30.99 10.18 -16.12
N GLU A 236 31.19 11.50 -16.23
CA GLU A 236 32.30 12.12 -16.97
C GLU A 236 33.59 12.17 -16.14
N CYS A 237 33.48 12.01 -14.82
CA CYS A 237 34.61 11.97 -13.90
C CYS A 237 35.24 10.57 -13.85
N VAL A 238 35.91 10.16 -14.93
CA VAL A 238 36.67 8.90 -14.99
C VAL A 238 37.85 8.97 -14.01
N PRO A 239 38.15 7.92 -13.21
CA PRO A 239 39.32 7.91 -12.35
C PRO A 239 40.58 8.17 -13.17
N TRP A 240 41.26 9.27 -12.86
CA TRP A 240 42.48 9.67 -13.53
C TRP A 240 43.56 8.64 -13.19
N THR A 241 43.87 7.73 -14.12
CA THR A 241 44.95 6.72 -13.98
C THR A 241 46.34 7.31 -14.21
N GLY A 242 46.49 8.63 -14.03
CA GLY A 242 47.78 9.29 -13.95
C GLY A 242 48.45 8.95 -12.64
N ARG A 243 49.57 8.23 -12.69
CA ARG A 243 50.44 7.97 -11.53
C ARG A 243 50.95 9.29 -10.94
N SER A 244 50.22 9.85 -10.00
CA SER A 244 50.73 10.82 -9.04
C SER A 244 49.80 10.84 -7.84
N LYS A 245 50.33 10.41 -6.68
CA LYS A 245 49.64 10.30 -5.40
C LYS A 245 48.80 11.56 -5.11
N LEU A 246 47.48 11.43 -5.17
CA LEU A 246 46.56 12.35 -4.52
C LEU A 246 46.25 11.77 -3.14
N SER A 247 46.80 12.40 -2.10
CA SER A 247 46.37 12.17 -0.72
C SER A 247 44.98 12.77 -0.55
N LEU A 248 43.96 11.92 -0.41
CA LEU A 248 42.65 12.32 0.08
C LEU A 248 42.79 12.66 1.57
N SER A 249 42.37 13.86 1.95
CA SER A 249 42.15 14.28 3.34
C SER A 249 40.65 14.38 3.58
#